data_AF-A0A972EKL6-F1
#
_entry.id   AF-A0A972EKL6-F1
#
_cell.length_a   1.000
_cell.length_b   1.000
_cell.length_c   1.000
_cell.angle_alpha   90.00
_cell.angle_beta   90.00
_cell.angle_gamma   90.00
#
_symmetry.space_group_name_H-M   'P 1'
#
loop_
_entity.id
_entity.type
_entity.pdbx_description
1 polymer ?
#
loop_
_entity_poly.entity_id
_entity_poly.type
_entity_poly.pdbx_seq_one_letter_code
_entity_poly.pdbx_strand_id
1 'polypeptide(L)'
;MNTAVAAIICVLFTGILVHQIRCLGILLIPTRKGTVQIAFTIVGIIVILGITYFYADMFIHYILGILAAMVFGLSLFKSGITSEGFSYNRSFMGFLAPWHKIEKVRIDLKKNVVVSFSGHGSYELRFRKEDHEKLIGILEQYLPVEVFNNHLC
;
A
#
# COMPACT_ATOMS: atom_id res chain seq x y z
N MET A 1 27.49 -7.35 -14.29
CA MET A 1 27.26 -5.99 -13.77
C MET A 1 28.49 -5.60 -12.96
N ASN A 2 29.04 -4.39 -13.15
CA ASN A 2 30.18 -3.94 -12.34
C ASN A 2 29.75 -3.85 -10.86
N THR A 3 30.59 -4.26 -9.93
CA THR A 3 30.35 -4.23 -8.48
C THR A 3 29.89 -2.85 -7.99
N ALA A 4 30.49 -1.79 -8.53
CA ALA A 4 30.11 -0.41 -8.24
C ALA A 4 28.64 -0.11 -8.60
N VAL A 5 28.18 -0.62 -9.75
CA VAL A 5 26.78 -0.45 -10.19
C VAL A 5 25.84 -1.23 -9.28
N ALA A 6 26.20 -2.47 -8.90
CA ALA A 6 25.41 -3.25 -7.95
C ALA A 6 25.28 -2.56 -6.59
N ALA A 7 26.36 -1.93 -6.11
CA ALA A 7 26.35 -1.18 -4.86
C ALA A 7 25.43 0.05 -4.92
N ILE A 8 25.49 0.83 -6.00
CA ILE A 8 24.59 1.98 -6.20
C ILE A 8 23.13 1.52 -6.19
N ILE A 9 22.80 0.44 -6.91
CA ILE A 9 21.44 -0.10 -6.94
C ILE A 9 21.00 -0.59 -5.54
N CYS A 10 21.88 -1.24 -4.77
CA CYS A 10 21.57 -1.64 -3.39
C CYS A 10 21.21 -0.44 -2.51
N VAL A 11 21.95 0.66 -2.61
CA VAL A 11 21.67 1.91 -1.86
C VAL A 11 20.29 2.46 -2.24
N LEU A 12 19.97 2.49 -3.54
CA LEU A 12 18.67 2.95 -4.03
C LEU A 12 17.52 2.09 -3.49
N PHE A 13 17.64 0.76 -3.58
CA PHE A 13 16.62 -0.16 -3.06
C PHE A 13 16.47 -0.05 -1.55
N THR A 14 17.56 0.19 -0.81
CA THR A 14 17.52 0.40 0.64
C THR A 14 16.75 1.67 0.97
N GLY A 15 17.02 2.76 0.25
CA GLY A 15 16.27 4.01 0.41
C GLY A 15 14.78 3.84 0.12
N ILE A 16 14.43 3.11 -0.94
CA ILE A 16 13.04 2.76 -1.24
C ILE A 16 12.44 1.96 -0.09
N LEU A 17 13.13 0.93 0.40
CA LEU A 17 12.66 0.07 1.48
C LEU A 17 12.37 0.86 2.76
N VAL A 18 13.30 1.72 3.18
CA VAL A 18 13.13 2.62 4.33
C VAL A 18 11.91 3.51 4.16
N HIS A 19 11.72 4.10 2.97
CA HIS A 19 10.52 4.88 2.67
C HIS A 19 9.25 4.03 2.77
N GLN A 20 9.23 2.80 2.26
CA GLN A 20 8.06 1.91 2.37
C GLN A 20 7.72 1.58 3.82
N ILE A 21 8.72 1.26 4.63
CA ILE A 21 8.55 0.94 6.06
C ILE A 21 7.99 2.16 6.80
N ARG A 22 8.50 3.37 6.50
CA ARG A 22 7.97 4.61 7.08
C ARG A 22 6.51 4.84 6.70
N CYS A 23 6.14 4.63 5.43
CA CYS A 23 4.74 4.73 4.99
C CYS A 23 3.83 3.69 5.66
N LEU A 24 4.34 2.48 5.94
CA LEU A 24 3.59 1.47 6.68
C LEU A 24 3.41 1.85 8.16
N GLY A 25 4.40 2.54 8.75
CA GLY A 25 4.32 3.02 10.13
C GLY A 25 3.22 4.04 10.38
N ILE A 26 2.82 4.82 9.37
CA ILE A 26 1.70 5.78 9.46
C ILE A 26 0.35 5.18 9.05
N LEU A 27 0.31 3.91 8.65
CA LEU A 27 -0.91 3.24 8.17
C LEU A 27 -1.72 2.73 9.35
N LEU A 28 -2.90 3.31 9.56
CA LEU A 28 -3.79 3.00 10.68
C LEU A 28 -4.67 1.78 10.39
N ILE A 29 -5.18 1.69 9.16
CA ILE A 29 -6.00 0.57 8.69
C ILE A 29 -5.57 0.22 7.25
N PRO A 30 -4.97 -0.95 7.02
CA PRO A 30 -4.64 -1.40 5.68
C PRO A 30 -5.90 -1.83 4.92
N THR A 31 -5.92 -1.56 3.62
CA THR A 31 -6.93 -2.14 2.73
C THR A 31 -6.83 -3.65 2.62
N ARG A 32 -7.97 -4.32 2.44
CA ARG A 32 -8.06 -5.71 2.04
C ARG A 32 -7.59 -5.85 0.59
N LYS A 33 -6.57 -6.69 0.37
CA LYS A 33 -6.06 -7.02 -0.96
C LYS A 33 -6.83 -8.18 -1.56
N GLY A 34 -6.92 -8.19 -2.89
CA GLY A 34 -7.52 -9.30 -3.62
C GLY A 34 -6.62 -10.53 -3.58
N THR A 35 -7.22 -11.73 -3.49
CA THR A 35 -6.48 -13.00 -3.47
C THR A 35 -5.55 -13.16 -4.67
N VAL A 36 -5.99 -12.70 -5.85
CA VAL A 36 -5.19 -12.72 -7.09
C VAL A 36 -3.93 -11.85 -6.95
N GLN A 37 -4.05 -10.67 -6.35
CA GLN A 37 -2.91 -9.78 -6.15
C GLN A 37 -1.90 -10.39 -5.16
N ILE A 38 -2.39 -10.98 -4.08
CA ILE A 38 -1.55 -11.70 -3.11
C ILE A 38 -0.81 -12.86 -3.80
N ALA A 39 -1.53 -13.69 -4.56
CA ALA A 39 -0.93 -14.81 -5.29
C ALA A 39 0.12 -14.34 -6.29
N PHE A 40 -0.15 -13.28 -7.06
CA PHE A 40 0.80 -12.69 -7.98
C PHE A 40 2.06 -12.18 -7.27
N THR A 41 1.90 -11.52 -6.11
CA THR A 41 3.05 -11.07 -5.31
C THR A 41 3.89 -12.24 -4.82
N ILE A 42 3.27 -13.33 -4.35
CA ILE A 42 3.99 -14.54 -3.91
C ILE A 42 4.78 -15.16 -5.06
N VAL A 43 4.15 -15.35 -6.23
CA VAL A 43 4.81 -15.88 -7.42
C VAL A 43 5.97 -14.97 -7.84
N GLY A 44 5.78 -13.65 -7.84
CA GLY A 44 6.82 -12.69 -8.16
C GLY A 44 8.02 -12.76 -7.20
N ILE A 45 7.78 -12.91 -5.90
CA ILE A 45 8.85 -13.12 -4.91
C ILE A 45 9.64 -14.40 -5.22
N ILE A 46 8.94 -15.51 -5.51
CA ILE A 46 9.58 -16.79 -5.85
C ILE A 46 10.45 -16.64 -7.11
N VAL A 47 9.96 -15.95 -8.14
CA VAL A 47 10.72 -15.70 -9.37
C VAL A 47 11.95 -14.83 -9.09
N ILE A 48 11.82 -13.73 -8.33
CA ILE A 48 12.95 -12.85 -7.97
C ILE A 48 14.02 -13.66 -7.23
N LEU A 49 13.62 -14.45 -6.22
CA LEU A 49 14.54 -15.26 -5.44
C LEU A 49 15.17 -16.38 -6.29
N GLY A 50 14.39 -17.01 -7.17
CA GLY A 50 14.88 -18.04 -8.08
C GLY A 50 15.94 -17.50 -9.05
N ILE A 51 15.67 -16.36 -9.70
CA ILE A 51 16.64 -15.70 -10.58
C ILE A 51 17.89 -15.33 -9.78
N THR A 52 17.74 -14.79 -8.58
CA THR A 52 18.87 -14.46 -7.72
C THR A 52 19.69 -15.70 -7.38
N TYR A 53 19.04 -16.80 -7.00
CA TYR A 53 19.72 -18.04 -6.63
C TYR A 53 20.54 -18.63 -7.78
N PHE A 54 19.99 -18.68 -8.99
CA PHE A 54 20.67 -19.28 -10.15
C PHE A 54 21.71 -18.38 -10.82
N TYR A 55 21.53 -17.06 -10.79
CA TYR A 55 22.34 -16.12 -11.57
C TYR A 55 23.21 -15.17 -10.73
N ALA A 56 23.12 -15.19 -9.39
CA ALA A 56 23.98 -14.38 -8.55
C ALA A 56 25.39 -14.95 -8.48
N ASP A 57 26.35 -14.18 -8.99
CA ASP A 57 27.78 -14.53 -8.96
C ASP A 57 28.52 -13.98 -7.73
N MET A 58 27.96 -12.96 -7.06
CA MET A 58 28.61 -12.25 -5.97
C MET A 58 27.66 -12.06 -4.79
N PHE A 59 28.22 -11.96 -3.58
CA PHE A 59 27.45 -11.73 -2.36
C PHE A 59 26.48 -10.54 -2.45
N ILE A 60 26.90 -9.44 -3.11
CA ILE A 60 26.06 -8.26 -3.30
C ILE A 60 24.83 -8.51 -4.18
N HIS A 61 24.90 -9.46 -5.13
CA HIS A 61 23.75 -9.84 -5.95
C HIS A 61 22.69 -10.56 -5.11
N TYR A 62 23.11 -11.39 -4.14
CA TYR A 62 22.19 -12.03 -3.20
C TYR A 62 21.50 -11.00 -2.30
N ILE A 63 22.25 -10.04 -1.74
CA ILE A 63 21.68 -8.93 -0.97
C ILE A 63 20.64 -8.19 -1.82
N LEU A 64 20.99 -7.84 -3.06
CA LEU A 64 20.10 -7.11 -3.96
C LEU A 64 18.81 -7.90 -4.24
N GLY A 65 18.90 -9.21 -4.47
CA GLY A 65 17.73 -10.06 -4.72
C GLY A 65 16.78 -10.14 -3.52
N ILE A 66 17.32 -10.29 -2.31
CA ILE A 66 16.53 -10.27 -1.07
C ILE A 66 15.85 -8.90 -0.90
N LEU A 67 16.61 -7.83 -1.13
CA LEU A 67 16.11 -6.46 -1.00
C LEU A 67 15.00 -6.17 -2.02
N ALA A 68 15.15 -6.65 -3.26
CA ALA A 68 14.11 -6.56 -4.28
C ALA A 68 12.85 -7.32 -3.89
N ALA A 69 12.99 -8.55 -3.36
CA ALA A 69 11.85 -9.32 -2.87
C ALA A 69 11.12 -8.62 -1.72
N MET A 70 11.84 -8.02 -0.77
CA MET A 70 11.24 -7.23 0.32
C MET A 70 10.51 -5.99 -0.20
N VAL A 71 11.15 -5.19 -1.06
CA VAL A 71 10.56 -3.99 -1.67
C VAL A 71 9.31 -4.32 -2.48
N PHE A 72 9.33 -5.44 -3.21
CA PHE A 72 8.19 -5.92 -3.98
C PHE A 72 7.06 -6.43 -3.08
N GLY A 73 7.38 -7.23 -2.06
CA GLY A 73 6.39 -7.75 -1.11
C GLY A 73 5.70 -6.65 -0.30
N LEU A 74 6.46 -5.68 0.22
CA LEU A 74 5.92 -4.57 1.00
C LEU A 74 5.07 -3.61 0.16
N SER A 75 5.27 -3.56 -1.16
CA SER A 75 4.43 -2.77 -2.07
C SER A 75 2.95 -3.16 -1.99
N LEU A 76 2.65 -4.41 -1.59
CA LEU A 76 1.30 -4.92 -1.41
C LEU A 76 0.53 -4.15 -0.32
N PHE A 77 1.21 -3.70 0.73
CA PHE A 77 0.58 -3.20 1.96
C PHE A 77 0.45 -1.67 2.04
N LYS A 78 0.77 -0.93 0.97
CA LYS A 78 0.87 0.54 1.02
C LYS A 78 -0.45 1.31 1.03
N SER A 79 -1.58 0.67 0.73
CA SER A 79 -2.87 1.38 0.58
C SER A 79 -3.77 1.18 1.79
N GLY A 80 -4.44 2.23 2.22
CA GLY A 80 -5.34 2.24 3.38
C GLY A 80 -5.54 3.65 3.93
N ILE A 81 -5.98 3.70 5.19
CA ILE A 81 -6.14 4.95 5.94
C ILE A 81 -4.85 5.22 6.69
N THR A 82 -4.30 6.43 6.57
CA THR A 82 -3.15 6.92 7.33
C THR A 82 -3.58 8.08 8.23
N SER A 83 -2.70 8.51 9.13
CA SER A 83 -2.92 9.74 9.91
C SER A 83 -3.01 11.01 9.05
N GLU A 84 -2.53 10.97 7.81
CA GLU A 84 -2.46 12.12 6.90
C GLU A 84 -3.59 12.15 5.86
N GLY A 85 -4.23 11.01 5.59
CA GLY A 85 -5.28 10.90 4.57
C GLY A 85 -5.56 9.47 4.12
N PHE A 86 -6.18 9.32 2.96
CA PHE A 86 -6.26 8.04 2.27
C PHE A 86 -5.02 7.80 1.42
N SER A 87 -4.27 6.74 1.72
CA SER A 87 -3.24 6.25 0.81
C SER A 87 -3.85 5.23 -0.16
N TYR A 88 -3.76 5.50 -1.46
CA TYR A 88 -4.36 4.67 -2.48
C TYR A 88 -3.40 4.48 -3.65
N ASN A 89 -3.54 3.37 -4.37
CA ASN A 89 -2.76 3.15 -5.58
C ASN A 89 -3.62 3.44 -6.80
N ARG A 90 -3.08 4.20 -7.76
CA ARG A 90 -3.61 4.30 -9.13
C ARG A 90 -2.60 3.62 -10.05
N SER A 91 -2.99 2.48 -10.61
CA SER A 91 -2.06 1.60 -11.33
C SER A 91 -0.87 1.20 -10.44
N PHE A 92 0.37 1.47 -10.87
CA PHE A 92 1.59 1.13 -10.13
C PHE A 92 2.09 2.27 -9.22
N MET A 93 1.47 3.44 -9.25
CA MET A 93 1.87 4.59 -8.43
C MET A 93 0.98 4.71 -7.20
N GLY A 94 1.62 4.93 -6.04
CA GLY A 94 0.94 5.26 -4.79
C GLY A 94 0.70 6.77 -4.69
N PHE A 95 -0.47 7.14 -4.22
CA PHE A 95 -0.92 8.51 -4.02
C PHE A 95 -1.46 8.67 -2.60
N LEU A 96 -1.40 9.90 -2.11
CA LEU A 96 -2.03 10.31 -0.86
C LEU A 96 -3.11 11.32 -1.21
N ALA A 97 -4.35 11.05 -0.79
CA ALA A 97 -5.43 12.02 -0.74
C ALA A 97 -5.47 12.59 0.70
N PRO A 98 -4.91 13.79 0.94
CA PRO A 98 -4.87 14.38 2.28
C PRO A 98 -6.28 14.69 2.77
N TRP A 99 -6.51 14.61 4.09
CA TRP A 99 -7.84 14.86 4.69
C TRP A 99 -8.49 16.16 4.21
N HIS A 100 -7.74 17.27 4.17
CA HIS A 100 -8.24 18.59 3.77
C HIS A 100 -8.62 18.72 2.28
N LYS A 101 -8.30 17.74 1.42
CA LYS A 101 -8.65 17.73 0.00
C LYS A 101 -9.82 16.80 -0.33
N ILE A 102 -10.38 16.14 0.68
CA ILE A 102 -11.49 15.21 0.52
C ILE A 102 -12.80 15.98 0.61
N GLU A 103 -13.60 15.91 -0.43
CA GLU A 103 -14.88 16.62 -0.53
C GLU A 103 -16.04 15.73 -0.10
N LYS A 104 -15.99 14.43 -0.39
CA LYS A 104 -17.05 13.47 -0.04
C LYS A 104 -16.48 12.11 0.29
N VAL A 105 -17.11 11.44 1.26
CA VAL A 105 -16.87 10.04 1.60
C VAL A 105 -18.22 9.31 1.68
N ARG A 106 -18.29 8.16 1.03
CA ARG A 106 -19.39 7.20 1.12
C ARG A 106 -18.85 5.87 1.64
N ILE A 107 -19.61 5.25 2.53
CA ILE A 107 -19.33 3.91 3.04
C ILE A 107 -20.45 2.98 2.63
N ASP A 108 -20.09 1.87 1.99
CA ASP A 108 -21.02 0.80 1.63
C ASP A 108 -20.63 -0.50 2.38
N LEU A 109 -21.56 -1.02 3.17
CA LEU A 109 -21.42 -2.29 3.88
C LEU A 109 -21.96 -3.43 3.01
N LYS A 110 -21.06 -4.18 2.34
CA LYS A 110 -21.43 -5.36 1.53
C LYS A 110 -20.85 -6.63 2.12
N LYS A 111 -20.10 -7.42 1.33
CA LYS A 111 -19.22 -8.49 1.84
C LYS A 111 -17.96 -7.92 2.52
N ASN A 112 -17.59 -6.70 2.17
CA ASN A 112 -16.50 -5.90 2.74
C ASN A 112 -17.03 -4.49 3.02
N VAL A 113 -16.29 -3.73 3.83
CA VAL A 113 -16.51 -2.28 3.96
C VAL A 113 -15.85 -1.61 2.76
N VAL A 114 -16.63 -0.94 1.92
CA VAL A 114 -16.11 -0.16 0.79
C VAL A 114 -16.20 1.30 1.16
N VAL A 115 -15.06 1.99 1.13
CA VAL A 115 -15.00 3.44 1.32
C VAL A 115 -14.69 4.07 -0.03
N SER A 116 -15.66 4.80 -0.56
CA SER A 116 -15.49 5.60 -1.76
C SER A 116 -15.29 7.05 -1.36
N PHE A 117 -14.23 7.69 -1.85
CA PHE A 117 -13.94 9.08 -1.54
C PHE A 117 -13.69 9.88 -2.81
N SER A 118 -14.05 11.16 -2.79
CA SER A 118 -13.86 12.07 -3.92
C SER A 118 -13.25 13.41 -3.54
N GLY A 119 -12.53 13.97 -4.51
CA GLY A 119 -12.00 15.34 -4.55
C GLY A 119 -11.69 15.64 -6.02
N HIS A 120 -10.41 15.71 -6.41
CA HIS A 120 -10.03 15.81 -7.83
C HIS A 120 -10.35 14.52 -8.66
N GLY A 121 -10.63 13.40 -8.01
CA GLY A 121 -11.05 12.15 -8.63
C GLY A 121 -11.87 11.31 -7.67
N SER A 122 -12.45 10.21 -8.16
CA SER A 122 -13.20 9.25 -7.33
C SER A 122 -12.42 7.96 -7.21
N TYR A 123 -12.22 7.50 -5.99
CA TYR A 123 -11.45 6.30 -5.67
C TYR A 123 -12.15 5.46 -4.62
N GLU A 124 -11.91 4.16 -4.65
CA GLU A 124 -12.50 3.21 -3.72
C GLU A 124 -11.41 2.40 -3.02
N LEU A 125 -11.56 2.26 -1.71
CA LEU A 125 -10.76 1.39 -0.88
C LEU A 125 -11.64 0.35 -0.22
N ARG A 126 -11.15 -0.88 -0.18
CA ARG A 126 -11.87 -2.01 0.41
C ARG A 126 -11.19 -2.39 1.70
N PHE A 127 -11.95 -2.51 2.78
CA PHE A 127 -11.49 -2.86 4.12
C PHE A 127 -12.18 -4.14 4.60
N ARG A 128 -11.62 -4.77 5.63
CA ARG A 128 -12.28 -5.91 6.27
C ARG A 128 -13.50 -5.41 7.05
N LYS A 129 -14.48 -6.29 7.23
CA LYS A 129 -15.66 -5.97 8.04
C LYS A 129 -15.31 -5.72 9.51
N GLU A 130 -14.34 -6.46 10.02
CA GLU A 130 -13.82 -6.32 11.40
C GLU A 130 -13.30 -4.91 11.69
N ASP A 131 -12.78 -4.22 10.67
CA ASP A 131 -12.20 -2.88 10.83
C ASP A 131 -13.27 -1.77 10.81
N HIS A 132 -14.56 -2.09 10.66
CA HIS A 132 -15.62 -1.10 10.43
C HIS A 132 -15.72 -0.05 11.54
N GLU A 133 -15.81 -0.46 12.80
CA GLU A 133 -15.95 0.48 13.93
C GLU A 133 -14.72 1.40 14.05
N LYS A 134 -13.52 0.83 13.89
CA LYS A 134 -12.26 1.60 13.89
C LYS A 134 -12.22 2.59 12.73
N LEU A 135 -12.71 2.20 11.57
CA LEU A 135 -12.75 3.02 10.37
C LEU A 135 -13.70 4.21 10.55
N ILE A 136 -14.90 3.99 11.09
CA ILE A 136 -15.86 5.06 11.40
C ILE A 136 -15.24 6.06 12.39
N GLY A 137 -14.68 5.57 13.49
CA GLY A 137 -14.07 6.45 14.50
C GLY A 137 -12.94 7.32 13.96
N ILE A 138 -12.10 6.79 13.06
CA ILE A 138 -11.08 7.59 12.37
C ILE A 138 -11.73 8.64 11.47
N LEU A 139 -12.73 8.27 10.66
CA LEU A 139 -13.34 9.21 9.72
C LEU A 139 -14.05 10.35 10.45
N GLU A 140 -14.77 10.07 11.53
CA GLU A 140 -15.39 11.10 12.38
C GLU A 140 -14.37 12.02 13.06
N GLN A 141 -13.17 11.51 13.37
CA GLN A 141 -12.09 12.30 13.94
C GLN A 141 -11.48 13.28 12.94
N TYR A 142 -11.31 12.88 11.67
CA TYR A 142 -10.55 13.65 10.67
C TYR A 142 -11.43 14.42 9.66
N LEU A 143 -12.71 14.07 9.51
CA LEU A 143 -13.60 14.68 8.52
C LEU A 143 -14.81 15.37 9.16
N PRO A 144 -15.21 16.55 8.65
CA PRO A 144 -16.48 17.17 9.04
C PRO A 144 -17.67 16.29 8.67
N VAL A 145 -18.75 16.34 9.47
CA VAL A 145 -19.98 15.56 9.25
C VAL A 145 -20.59 15.80 7.86
N GLU A 146 -20.43 17.00 7.30
CA GLU A 146 -20.93 17.40 5.97
C GLU A 146 -20.27 16.61 4.82
N VAL A 147 -19.05 16.13 5.01
CA VAL A 147 -18.29 15.32 4.05
C VAL A 147 -18.77 13.87 4.05
N PHE A 148 -19.48 13.46 5.10
CA PHE A 148 -19.84 12.10 5.39
C PHE A 148 -21.30 11.81 5.02
N ASN A 149 -21.51 10.95 4.02
CA ASN A 149 -22.86 10.55 3.61
C ASN A 149 -23.09 9.06 3.92
N ASN A 150 -23.68 8.80 5.09
CA ASN A 150 -23.87 7.47 5.65
C ASN A 150 -25.20 6.89 5.17
N HIS A 151 -25.21 6.20 4.02
CA HIS A 151 -26.34 5.36 3.64
C HIS A 151 -26.17 3.97 4.25
N LEU A 152 -26.64 3.82 5.48
CA LEU A 152 -26.88 2.52 6.09
C LEU A 152 -28.10 1.89 5.40
N CYS A 153 -27.87 1.13 4.32
CA CYS A 153 -28.87 0.25 3.70
C CYS A 153 -28.43 -1.20 3.82
#